data_AF-A0A6P8LJB9-F1
#
_entry.id   AF-A0A6P8LJB9-F1
#
_cell.length_a   1.000
_cell.length_b   1.000
_cell.length_c   1.000
_cell.angle_alpha   90.00
_cell.angle_beta   90.00
_cell.angle_gamma   90.00
#
_symmetry.space_group_name_H-M   'P 1'
#
loop_
_entity.id
_entity.type
_entity.pdbx_description
1 polymer ?
#
loop_
_entity_poly.entity_id
_entity_poly.type
_entity_poly.pdbx_seq_one_letter_code
_entity_poly.pdbx_strand_id
1 'polypeptide(L)'
;MTEEEFFKNWNTWKNNFLAFKRAQNKNNSDKQQWGNLLLNLMGPVGQDIHNTFVFNFPNDKENVDILIEKFDEYYIFSGRKKIPLENVYKYIDDLQLIIKEKNIENEEELIKKKILTEINEHQFTNAAKQLIPIFIFSSDFNKLTLKEIAFIWKLYTDIISCLCCGGNHSSEKCPALGKQCVKCNKWNHFPRRCPTIFIYNCNYCGGDHMRKKCPAFNEICTKCQKLNHFKWKCHLVQIAQCHFCGLSHAASRSLCPAKDYVCSICKHIGHVPSKCNKKFYTHKH
;
A
#
# COMPACT_ATOMS: atom_id res chain seq x y z
N MET A 1 5.19 34.78 -5.67
CA MET A 1 5.28 33.38 -5.22
C MET A 1 5.88 32.59 -6.36
N THR A 2 7.12 32.12 -6.22
CA THR A 2 7.69 31.05 -7.05
C THR A 2 7.24 29.67 -6.56
N GLU A 3 7.51 28.61 -7.30
CA GLU A 3 7.20 27.24 -6.85
C GLU A 3 7.99 26.87 -5.58
N GLU A 4 9.24 27.30 -5.46
CA GLU A 4 10.04 27.15 -4.24
C GLU A 4 9.42 27.91 -3.05
N GLU A 5 8.92 29.14 -3.28
CA GLU A 5 8.23 29.91 -2.25
C GLU A 5 6.91 29.25 -1.83
N PHE A 6 6.21 28.57 -2.75
CA PHE A 6 5.05 27.74 -2.41
C PHE A 6 5.45 26.63 -1.44
N PHE A 7 6.46 25.82 -1.77
CA PHE A 7 6.91 24.73 -0.89
C PHE A 7 7.46 25.24 0.45
N LYS A 8 8.05 26.43 0.50
CA LYS A 8 8.54 26.99 1.76
C LYS A 8 7.40 27.44 2.68
N ASN A 9 6.32 27.98 2.12
CA ASN A 9 5.33 28.74 2.89
C ASN A 9 3.94 28.10 2.94
N TRP A 10 3.69 27.01 2.22
CA TRP A 10 2.35 26.43 2.05
C TRP A 10 1.58 26.25 3.37
N ASN A 11 2.19 25.64 4.39
CA ASN A 11 1.52 25.41 5.68
C ASN A 11 1.08 26.72 6.35
N THR A 12 1.97 27.71 6.41
CA THR A 12 1.68 29.03 6.98
C THR A 12 0.60 29.74 6.17
N TRP A 13 0.73 29.74 4.85
CA TRP A 13 -0.22 30.37 3.94
C TRP A 13 -1.61 29.76 4.06
N LYS A 14 -1.70 28.41 4.04
CA LYS A 14 -2.95 27.66 4.23
C LYS A 14 -3.62 28.00 5.55
N ASN A 15 -2.87 28.03 6.65
CA ASN A 15 -3.41 28.36 7.96
C ASN A 15 -3.96 29.79 8.02
N ASN A 16 -3.26 30.75 7.42
CA ASN A 16 -3.73 32.13 7.31
C ASN A 16 -5.01 32.24 6.48
N PHE A 17 -5.07 31.55 5.34
CA PHE A 17 -6.27 31.48 4.51
C PHE A 17 -7.45 30.88 5.26
N LEU A 18 -7.27 29.76 5.97
CA LEU A 18 -8.32 29.13 6.77
C LEU A 18 -8.79 30.02 7.93
N ALA A 19 -7.88 30.74 8.59
CA ALA A 19 -8.23 31.72 9.62
C ALA A 19 -9.06 32.88 9.04
N PHE A 20 -8.66 33.41 7.88
CA PHE A 20 -9.40 34.43 7.16
C PHE A 20 -10.80 33.94 6.75
N LYS A 21 -10.92 32.71 6.21
CA LYS A 21 -12.20 32.07 5.87
C LYS A 21 -13.13 31.99 7.09
N ARG A 22 -12.61 31.58 8.25
CA ARG A 22 -13.39 31.48 9.51
C ARG A 22 -13.87 32.85 10.00
N ALA A 23 -13.03 33.89 9.91
CA ALA A 23 -13.37 35.22 10.41
C ALA A 23 -14.51 35.90 9.61
N GLN A 24 -14.67 35.56 8.33
CA GLN A 24 -15.63 36.21 7.44
C GLN A 24 -17.10 35.79 7.67
N ASN A 25 -17.38 34.71 8.40
CA ASN A 25 -18.65 34.28 9.01
C ASN A 25 -19.99 34.46 8.23
N LYS A 26 -19.97 34.77 6.94
CA LYS A 26 -21.15 34.86 6.07
C LYS A 26 -21.30 33.53 5.33
N ASN A 27 -22.33 32.77 5.70
CA ASN A 27 -22.79 31.54 5.03
C ASN A 27 -21.66 30.72 4.41
N ASN A 28 -21.03 29.88 5.24
CA ASN A 28 -19.97 28.92 4.89
C ASN A 28 -20.41 27.85 3.85
N SER A 29 -21.51 28.08 3.12
CA SER A 29 -22.11 27.17 2.16
C SER A 29 -21.56 27.31 0.74
N ASP A 30 -21.05 28.49 0.35
CA ASP A 30 -20.59 28.68 -1.03
C ASP A 30 -19.12 28.25 -1.22
N LYS A 31 -18.93 26.94 -1.34
CA LYS A 31 -17.61 26.33 -1.55
C LYS A 31 -16.93 26.82 -2.84
N GLN A 32 -17.72 27.16 -3.85
CA GLN A 32 -17.25 27.62 -5.16
C GLN A 32 -16.66 29.02 -5.06
N GLN A 33 -17.36 29.94 -4.41
CA GLN A 33 -16.87 31.31 -4.20
C GLN A 33 -15.54 31.30 -3.43
N TRP A 34 -15.43 30.46 -2.40
CA TRP A 34 -14.18 30.32 -1.63
C TRP A 34 -13.04 29.70 -2.44
N GLY A 35 -13.31 28.77 -3.36
CA GLY A 35 -12.27 28.20 -4.21
C GLY A 35 -11.78 29.18 -5.27
N ASN A 36 -12.68 29.95 -5.87
CA ASN A 36 -12.29 31.05 -6.76
C ASN A 36 -11.42 32.09 -6.03
N LEU A 37 -11.80 32.44 -4.79
CA LEU A 37 -11.02 33.36 -3.98
C LEU A 37 -9.65 32.77 -3.61
N LEU A 38 -9.58 31.49 -3.25
CA LEU A 38 -8.32 30.76 -3.01
C LEU A 38 -7.38 30.90 -4.21
N LEU A 39 -7.84 30.52 -5.41
CA LEU A 39 -7.03 30.53 -6.63
C LEU A 39 -6.56 31.94 -7.00
N ASN A 40 -7.43 32.95 -6.84
CA ASN A 40 -7.06 34.35 -7.06
C ASN A 40 -5.98 34.81 -6.08
N LEU A 41 -6.07 34.44 -4.80
CA LEU A 41 -5.10 34.82 -3.77
C LEU A 41 -3.75 34.10 -3.92
N MET A 42 -3.73 32.88 -4.48
CA MET A 42 -2.49 32.16 -4.75
C MET A 42 -1.72 32.74 -5.94
N GLY A 43 -2.40 33.46 -6.84
CA GLY A 43 -1.81 34.09 -8.01
C GLY A 43 -1.34 33.08 -9.08
N PRO A 44 -0.49 33.52 -10.03
CA PRO A 44 -0.14 32.72 -11.21
C PRO A 44 0.45 31.35 -10.90
N VAL A 45 1.39 31.25 -9.95
CA VAL A 45 1.99 29.95 -9.57
C VAL A 45 0.97 29.00 -8.95
N GLY A 46 0.03 29.51 -8.15
CA GLY A 46 -1.06 28.68 -7.65
C GLY A 46 -1.97 28.16 -8.75
N GLN A 47 -2.23 28.99 -9.77
CA GLN A 47 -3.01 28.60 -10.94
C GLN A 47 -2.25 27.57 -11.80
N ASP A 48 -0.94 27.72 -11.98
CA ASP A 48 -0.10 26.75 -12.69
C ASP A 48 -0.13 25.39 -12.01
N ILE A 49 0.00 25.35 -10.68
CA ILE A 49 -0.14 24.12 -9.89
C ILE A 49 -1.55 23.54 -10.04
N HIS A 50 -2.59 24.36 -9.90
CA HIS A 50 -4.00 23.95 -10.05
C HIS A 50 -4.27 23.32 -11.42
N ASN A 51 -3.69 23.87 -12.49
CA ASN A 51 -3.80 23.35 -13.85
C ASN A 51 -3.23 21.93 -13.99
N THR A 52 -2.38 21.48 -13.06
CA THR A 52 -1.88 20.09 -13.04
C THR A 52 -2.88 19.11 -12.39
N PHE A 53 -3.90 19.58 -11.68
CA PHE A 53 -4.80 18.72 -10.92
C PHE A 53 -5.80 17.99 -11.81
N VAL A 54 -6.09 16.74 -11.43
CA VAL A 54 -7.14 15.93 -12.04
C VAL A 54 -8.32 15.88 -11.09
N PHE A 55 -9.51 16.17 -11.63
CA PHE A 55 -10.77 16.25 -10.90
C PHE A 55 -11.77 15.22 -11.45
N ASN A 56 -12.60 14.68 -10.57
CA ASN A 56 -13.60 13.69 -10.95
C ASN A 56 -14.83 14.38 -11.58
N PHE A 57 -15.24 15.51 -11.01
CA PHE A 57 -16.37 16.30 -11.50
C PHE A 57 -15.95 17.74 -11.83
N PRO A 58 -16.57 18.39 -12.84
CA PRO A 58 -16.26 19.77 -13.17
C PRO A 58 -16.38 20.73 -11.97
N ASN A 59 -17.42 20.58 -11.15
CA ASN A 59 -17.67 21.43 -9.98
C ASN A 59 -16.61 21.27 -8.85
N ASP A 60 -15.78 20.23 -8.91
CA ASP A 60 -14.71 20.04 -7.93
C ASP A 60 -13.56 21.04 -8.16
N LYS A 61 -13.43 21.60 -9.37
CA LYS A 61 -12.35 22.51 -9.75
C LYS A 61 -12.35 23.81 -8.97
N GLU A 62 -13.52 24.24 -8.51
CA GLU A 62 -13.69 25.45 -7.71
C GLU A 62 -14.11 25.14 -6.27
N ASN A 63 -14.20 23.86 -5.87
CA ASN A 63 -14.57 23.51 -4.51
C ASN A 63 -13.39 23.71 -3.55
N VAL A 64 -13.46 24.71 -2.68
CA VAL A 64 -12.37 25.08 -1.77
C VAL A 64 -11.85 23.90 -0.92
N ASP A 65 -12.71 23.01 -0.46
CA ASP A 65 -12.29 21.91 0.41
C ASP A 65 -11.44 20.91 -0.40
N ILE A 66 -11.87 20.58 -1.62
CA ILE A 66 -11.15 19.70 -2.55
C ILE A 66 -9.84 20.35 -3.01
N LEU A 67 -9.85 21.66 -3.28
CA LEU A 67 -8.65 22.39 -3.69
C LEU A 67 -7.58 22.37 -2.61
N ILE A 68 -7.95 22.64 -1.36
CA ILE A 68 -6.99 22.56 -0.23
C ILE A 68 -6.41 21.16 -0.11
N GLU A 69 -7.22 20.10 -0.24
CA GLU A 69 -6.73 18.72 -0.25
C GLU A 69 -5.75 18.43 -1.40
N LYS A 70 -6.04 18.92 -2.61
CA LYS A 70 -5.16 18.76 -3.78
C LYS A 70 -3.84 19.51 -3.63
N PHE A 71 -3.87 20.74 -3.09
CA PHE A 71 -2.65 21.48 -2.80
C PHE A 71 -1.85 20.85 -1.66
N ASP A 72 -2.51 20.29 -0.65
CA ASP A 72 -1.85 19.49 0.40
C ASP A 72 -1.15 18.26 -0.19
N GLU A 73 -1.82 17.51 -1.07
CA GLU A 73 -1.21 16.38 -1.78
C GLU A 73 0.00 16.84 -2.62
N TYR A 74 -0.15 17.92 -3.38
CA TYR A 74 0.92 18.48 -4.22
C TYR A 74 2.11 18.91 -3.37
N TYR A 75 1.86 19.56 -2.24
CA TYR A 75 2.89 19.95 -1.26
C TYR A 75 3.62 18.73 -0.68
N ILE A 76 2.87 17.73 -0.20
CA ILE A 76 3.43 16.52 0.44
C ILE A 76 4.31 15.76 -0.54
N PHE A 77 3.82 15.53 -1.77
CA PHE A 77 4.51 14.70 -2.76
C PHE A 77 5.33 15.49 -3.78
N SER A 78 5.46 16.80 -3.61
CA SER A 78 6.19 17.68 -4.55
C SER A 78 5.73 17.49 -6.01
N GLY A 79 4.42 17.38 -6.22
CA GLY A 79 3.82 17.13 -7.53
C GLY A 79 4.13 15.76 -8.17
N ARG A 80 4.80 14.85 -7.46
CA ARG A 80 5.18 13.53 -7.97
C ARG A 80 3.93 12.71 -8.33
N LYS A 81 3.87 12.29 -9.59
CA LYS A 81 2.85 11.38 -10.14
C LYS A 81 3.52 10.19 -10.78
N LYS A 82 2.88 9.02 -10.74
CA LYS A 82 3.42 7.84 -11.42
C LYS A 82 3.42 8.05 -12.94
N ILE A 83 4.54 7.74 -13.58
CA ILE A 83 4.66 7.81 -15.04
C ILE A 83 4.21 6.48 -15.68
N PRO A 84 3.63 6.47 -16.91
CA PRO A 84 3.33 5.23 -17.62
C PRO A 84 4.57 4.32 -17.72
N LEU A 85 4.37 3.01 -17.55
CA LEU A 85 5.41 1.96 -17.60
C LEU A 85 6.54 2.09 -16.54
N GLU A 86 6.51 3.09 -15.67
CA GLU A 86 7.43 3.19 -14.55
C GLU A 86 7.29 2.00 -13.61
N ASN A 87 8.42 1.52 -13.09
CA ASN A 87 8.48 0.49 -12.07
C ASN A 87 7.80 0.99 -10.78
N VAL A 88 6.72 0.30 -10.37
CA VAL A 88 5.91 0.66 -9.21
C VAL A 88 6.73 0.72 -7.91
N TYR A 89 7.71 -0.17 -7.72
CA TYR A 89 8.54 -0.16 -6.52
C TYR A 89 9.38 1.11 -6.45
N LYS A 90 10.01 1.49 -7.57
CA LYS A 90 10.79 2.72 -7.65
C LYS A 90 9.92 3.94 -7.36
N TYR A 91 8.71 3.98 -7.92
CA TYR A 91 7.77 5.06 -7.65
C TYR A 91 7.48 5.19 -6.16
N ILE A 92 7.17 4.08 -5.49
CA ILE A 92 6.90 4.09 -4.04
C ILE A 92 8.15 4.49 -3.25
N ASP A 93 9.33 3.98 -3.59
CA ASP A 93 10.59 4.36 -2.95
C ASP A 93 10.86 5.88 -3.07
N ASP A 94 10.56 6.48 -4.24
CA ASP A 94 10.65 7.93 -4.44
C ASP A 94 9.67 8.70 -3.53
N LEU A 95 8.42 8.23 -3.40
CA LEU A 95 7.44 8.85 -2.49
C LEU A 95 7.90 8.77 -1.03
N GLN A 96 8.47 7.64 -0.62
CA GLN A 96 9.03 7.45 0.72
C GLN A 96 10.20 8.42 0.97
N LEU A 97 11.07 8.63 -0.01
CA LEU A 97 12.17 9.57 0.09
C LEU A 97 11.67 11.01 0.27
N ILE A 98 10.70 11.43 -0.54
CA ILE A 98 10.11 12.79 -0.47
C ILE A 98 9.50 13.06 0.92
N ILE A 99 8.75 12.10 1.48
CA ILE A 99 8.14 12.24 2.81
C ILE A 99 9.22 12.34 3.91
N LYS A 100 10.26 11.50 3.82
CA LYS A 100 11.38 11.50 4.77
C LYS A 100 12.14 12.80 4.76
N GLU A 101 12.42 13.36 3.59
CA GLU A 101 13.09 14.66 3.46
C GLU A 101 12.30 15.80 4.11
N LYS A 102 10.96 15.70 4.12
CA LYS A 102 10.08 16.69 4.77
C LYS A 102 9.79 16.41 6.25
N ASN A 103 10.32 15.32 6.82
CA ASN A 103 10.06 14.88 8.20
C ASN A 103 8.55 14.77 8.54
N ILE A 104 7.73 14.29 7.60
CA ILE A 104 6.28 14.13 7.81
C ILE A 104 6.00 12.75 8.44
N GLU A 105 5.21 12.73 9.52
CA GLU A 105 4.76 11.50 10.16
C GLU A 105 3.67 10.78 9.35
N ASN A 106 3.36 9.51 9.69
CA ASN A 106 2.34 8.70 9.01
C ASN A 106 2.63 8.42 7.52
N GLU A 107 3.91 8.22 7.18
CA GLU A 107 4.41 7.94 5.82
C GLU A 107 3.55 6.91 5.07
N GLU A 108 3.31 5.75 5.67
CA GLU A 108 2.59 4.66 5.01
C GLU A 108 1.14 5.03 4.66
N GLU A 109 0.42 5.70 5.56
CA GLU A 109 -0.97 6.11 5.34
C GLU A 109 -1.09 7.18 4.25
N LEU A 110 -0.15 8.14 4.21
CA LEU A 110 -0.10 9.16 3.16
C LEU A 110 0.17 8.54 1.80
N ILE A 111 1.13 7.61 1.71
CA ILE A 111 1.44 6.92 0.45
C ILE A 111 0.26 6.06 0.00
N LYS A 112 -0.42 5.35 0.90
CA LYS A 112 -1.63 4.59 0.56
C LYS A 112 -2.71 5.49 -0.03
N LYS A 113 -2.97 6.66 0.59
CA LYS A 113 -3.92 7.65 0.05
C LYS A 113 -3.50 8.14 -1.34
N LYS A 114 -2.22 8.43 -1.55
CA LYS A 114 -1.67 8.81 -2.86
C LYS A 114 -1.86 7.72 -3.91
N ILE A 115 -1.62 6.46 -3.55
CA ILE A 115 -1.84 5.33 -4.46
C ILE A 115 -3.33 5.21 -4.82
N LEU A 116 -4.23 5.38 -3.85
CA LEU A 116 -5.69 5.33 -4.07
C LEU A 116 -6.17 6.34 -5.12
N THR A 117 -5.54 7.51 -5.23
CA THR A 117 -5.91 8.51 -6.25
C THR A 117 -5.43 8.17 -7.66
N GLU A 118 -4.52 7.20 -7.81
CA GLU A 118 -3.85 6.88 -9.08
C GLU A 118 -4.17 5.48 -9.62
N ILE A 119 -4.74 4.59 -8.80
CA ILE A 119 -5.13 3.24 -9.21
C ILE A 119 -6.57 3.20 -9.73
N ASN A 120 -6.83 2.25 -10.63
CA ASN A 120 -8.19 1.85 -10.97
C ASN A 120 -8.61 0.72 -10.03
N GLU A 121 -9.63 0.96 -9.20
CA GLU A 121 -10.10 0.00 -8.18
C GLU A 121 -10.47 -1.36 -8.78
N HIS A 122 -11.20 -1.39 -9.89
CA HIS A 122 -11.64 -2.63 -10.53
C HIS A 122 -10.45 -3.46 -11.02
N GLN A 123 -9.48 -2.83 -11.70
CA GLN A 123 -8.29 -3.52 -12.20
C GLN A 123 -7.38 -3.98 -11.07
N PHE A 124 -7.18 -3.14 -10.04
CA PHE A 124 -6.43 -3.52 -8.85
C PHE A 124 -7.08 -4.72 -8.14
N THR A 125 -8.40 -4.70 -7.98
CA THR A 125 -9.17 -5.79 -7.38
C THR A 125 -9.00 -7.09 -8.16
N ASN A 126 -9.05 -7.04 -9.50
CA ASN A 126 -8.86 -8.23 -10.33
C ASN A 126 -7.44 -8.80 -10.21
N ALA A 127 -6.41 -7.95 -10.16
CA ALA A 127 -5.04 -8.37 -9.90
C ALA A 127 -4.89 -8.98 -8.49
N ALA A 128 -5.48 -8.36 -7.48
CA ALA A 128 -5.44 -8.85 -6.10
C ALA A 128 -6.10 -10.22 -5.97
N LYS A 129 -7.23 -10.46 -6.65
CA LYS A 129 -7.95 -11.74 -6.63
C LYS A 129 -7.16 -12.91 -7.20
N GLN A 130 -6.17 -12.68 -8.04
CA GLN A 130 -5.26 -13.73 -8.51
C GLN A 130 -4.40 -14.30 -7.37
N LEU A 131 -4.16 -13.51 -6.32
CA LEU A 131 -3.34 -13.87 -5.16
C LEU A 131 -4.19 -14.19 -3.93
N ILE A 132 -5.31 -13.46 -3.77
CA ILE A 132 -6.22 -13.49 -2.62
C ILE A 132 -7.65 -13.63 -3.17
N PRO A 133 -8.15 -14.85 -3.42
CA PRO A 133 -9.42 -15.07 -4.12
C PRO A 133 -10.64 -14.36 -3.50
N ILE A 134 -10.64 -14.17 -2.18
CA ILE A 134 -11.71 -13.52 -1.41
C ILE A 134 -11.48 -12.03 -1.15
N PHE A 135 -10.55 -11.39 -1.86
CA PHE A 135 -10.20 -9.99 -1.64
C PHE A 135 -11.38 -9.04 -1.88
N ILE A 136 -11.63 -8.16 -0.90
CA ILE A 136 -12.63 -7.09 -0.97
C ILE A 136 -11.91 -5.75 -0.78
N PHE A 137 -11.91 -4.91 -1.83
CA PHE A 137 -11.13 -3.68 -1.87
C PHE A 137 -11.40 -2.75 -0.68
N SER A 138 -12.67 -2.46 -0.40
CA SER A 138 -13.11 -1.55 0.66
C SER A 138 -12.65 -1.96 2.07
N SER A 139 -12.47 -3.25 2.34
CA SER A 139 -12.08 -3.75 3.66
C SER A 139 -10.63 -4.21 3.76
N ASP A 140 -10.02 -4.63 2.65
CA ASP A 140 -8.72 -5.31 2.66
C ASP A 140 -7.56 -4.45 2.18
N PHE A 141 -7.80 -3.41 1.38
CA PHE A 141 -6.73 -2.58 0.83
C PHE A 141 -5.82 -2.00 1.93
N ASN A 142 -6.41 -1.40 2.97
CA ASN A 142 -5.65 -0.79 4.06
C ASN A 142 -4.86 -1.82 4.91
N LYS A 143 -5.20 -3.11 4.82
CA LYS A 143 -4.50 -4.20 5.54
C LYS A 143 -3.25 -4.68 4.80
N LEU A 144 -3.02 -4.23 3.57
CA LEU A 144 -1.85 -4.56 2.77
C LEU A 144 -0.66 -3.66 3.13
N THR A 145 0.55 -4.19 3.06
CA THR A 145 1.77 -3.38 3.13
C THR A 145 2.02 -2.62 1.82
N LEU A 146 2.86 -1.59 1.84
CA LEU A 146 3.24 -0.88 0.61
C LEU A 146 3.85 -1.81 -0.45
N LYS A 147 4.67 -2.80 -0.06
CA LYS A 147 5.24 -3.75 -1.04
C LYS A 147 4.21 -4.73 -1.58
N GLU A 148 3.23 -5.11 -0.77
CA GLU A 148 2.09 -5.92 -1.22
C GLU A 148 1.22 -5.15 -2.23
N ILE A 149 0.93 -3.88 -1.95
CA ILE A 149 0.24 -2.97 -2.87
C ILE A 149 1.05 -2.80 -4.16
N ALA A 150 2.36 -2.55 -4.05
CA ALA A 150 3.27 -2.41 -5.18
C ALA A 150 3.25 -3.66 -6.10
N PHE A 151 3.22 -4.84 -5.48
CA PHE A 151 3.18 -6.11 -6.19
C PHE A 151 1.88 -6.29 -6.96
N ILE A 152 0.74 -6.04 -6.31
CA ILE A 152 -0.58 -6.14 -6.95
C ILE A 152 -0.70 -5.11 -8.07
N TRP A 153 -0.25 -3.87 -7.85
CA TRP A 153 -0.27 -2.83 -8.87
C TRP A 153 0.61 -3.19 -10.07
N LYS A 154 1.79 -3.79 -9.83
CA LYS A 154 2.62 -4.31 -10.91
C LYS A 154 1.89 -5.38 -11.74
N LEU A 155 1.21 -6.34 -11.09
CA LEU A 155 0.42 -7.36 -11.78
C LEU A 155 -0.76 -6.77 -12.57
N TYR A 156 -1.37 -5.69 -12.07
CA TYR A 156 -2.37 -4.92 -12.80
C TYR A 156 -1.78 -4.40 -14.14
N THR A 157 -0.55 -3.88 -14.12
CA THR A 157 0.07 -3.30 -15.31
C THR A 157 0.72 -4.32 -16.26
N ASP A 158 1.03 -5.53 -15.78
CA ASP A 158 1.69 -6.57 -16.56
C ASP A 158 0.67 -7.35 -17.40
N ILE A 159 0.83 -7.33 -18.73
CA ILE A 159 0.08 -8.21 -19.63
C ILE A 159 0.50 -9.66 -19.35
N ILE A 160 -0.47 -10.57 -19.26
CA ILE A 160 -0.22 -12.01 -19.11
C ILE A 160 0.76 -12.44 -20.21
N SER A 161 1.94 -12.88 -19.79
CA SER A 161 3.03 -13.25 -20.68
C SER A 161 3.25 -14.76 -20.64
N CYS A 162 3.45 -15.36 -21.81
CA CYS A 162 3.65 -16.79 -21.95
C CYS A 162 4.79 -17.29 -21.06
N LEU A 163 4.56 -18.37 -20.30
CA LEU A 163 5.56 -18.95 -19.42
C LEU A 163 6.76 -19.50 -20.19
N CYS A 164 6.58 -19.93 -21.44
CA CYS A 164 7.65 -20.52 -22.24
C CYS A 164 8.55 -19.47 -22.89
N CYS A 165 7.94 -18.46 -23.51
CA CYS A 165 8.68 -17.49 -24.30
C CYS A 165 8.70 -16.10 -23.67
N GLY A 166 7.73 -15.72 -22.84
CA GLY A 166 7.57 -14.38 -22.25
C GLY A 166 6.86 -13.35 -23.12
N GLY A 167 6.28 -13.73 -24.26
CA GLY A 167 5.49 -12.86 -25.14
C GLY A 167 3.98 -13.06 -24.98
N ASN A 168 3.18 -12.24 -25.67
CA ASN A 168 1.73 -12.35 -25.70
C ASN A 168 1.26 -13.05 -27.00
N HIS A 169 0.68 -14.24 -26.89
CA HIS A 169 0.17 -15.05 -28.02
C HIS A 169 -0.76 -16.17 -27.50
N SER A 170 -1.53 -16.80 -28.39
CA SER A 170 -2.25 -18.05 -28.10
C SER A 170 -1.26 -19.21 -27.89
N SER A 171 -1.60 -20.18 -27.03
CA SER A 171 -0.70 -21.28 -26.63
C SER A 171 -0.03 -22.01 -27.80
N GLU A 172 -0.77 -22.25 -28.88
CA GLU A 172 -0.33 -22.99 -30.07
C GLU A 172 0.71 -22.25 -30.93
N LYS A 173 0.81 -20.92 -30.80
CA LYS A 173 1.72 -20.08 -31.61
C LYS A 173 3.00 -19.71 -30.87
N CYS A 174 3.35 -20.43 -29.80
CA CYS A 174 4.48 -20.05 -28.97
C CYS A 174 5.82 -20.22 -29.71
N PRO A 175 6.61 -19.14 -29.90
CA PRO A 175 7.90 -19.20 -30.61
C PRO A 175 8.95 -20.08 -29.94
N ALA A 176 8.73 -20.44 -28.68
CA ALA A 176 9.62 -21.31 -27.94
C ALA A 176 9.38 -22.81 -28.19
N LEU A 177 8.28 -23.19 -28.84
CA LEU A 177 7.97 -24.60 -29.15
C LEU A 177 9.05 -25.20 -30.06
N GLY A 178 9.51 -26.41 -29.72
CA GLY A 178 10.58 -27.10 -30.46
C GLY A 178 11.97 -26.48 -30.30
N LYS A 179 12.14 -25.45 -29.46
CA LYS A 179 13.45 -24.86 -29.18
C LYS A 179 14.05 -25.46 -27.91
N GLN A 180 15.33 -25.85 -27.97
CA GLN A 180 16.09 -26.32 -26.81
C GLN A 180 16.74 -25.13 -26.09
N CYS A 181 16.61 -25.08 -24.77
CA CYS A 181 17.19 -24.04 -23.96
C CYS A 181 18.68 -24.28 -23.72
N VAL A 182 19.51 -23.30 -24.08
CA VAL A 182 20.98 -23.37 -23.90
C VAL A 182 21.44 -23.43 -22.43
N LYS A 183 20.57 -23.11 -21.46
CA LYS A 183 20.92 -23.09 -20.03
C LYS A 183 20.68 -24.40 -19.29
N CYS A 184 19.70 -25.19 -19.73
CA CYS A 184 19.30 -26.41 -19.01
C CYS A 184 19.06 -27.61 -19.94
N ASN A 185 19.27 -27.44 -21.25
CA ASN A 185 19.08 -28.45 -22.29
C ASN A 185 17.66 -29.04 -22.38
N LYS A 186 16.68 -28.45 -21.69
CA LYS A 186 15.25 -28.81 -21.83
C LYS A 186 14.59 -28.02 -22.95
N TRP A 187 13.53 -28.58 -23.50
CA TRP A 187 12.82 -28.04 -24.66
C TRP A 187 11.72 -27.03 -24.28
N ASN A 188 11.15 -26.41 -25.30
CA ASN A 188 9.90 -25.64 -25.26
C ASN A 188 9.92 -24.36 -24.42
N HIS A 189 11.09 -23.77 -24.15
CA HIS A 189 11.18 -22.48 -23.48
C HIS A 189 12.45 -21.70 -23.87
N PHE A 190 12.39 -20.38 -23.75
CA PHE A 190 13.55 -19.51 -23.97
C PHE A 190 14.41 -19.38 -22.71
N PRO A 191 15.72 -19.08 -22.86
CA PRO A 191 16.63 -18.94 -21.72
C PRO A 191 16.14 -17.94 -20.66
N ARG A 192 15.46 -16.87 -21.06
CA ARG A 192 14.87 -15.87 -20.13
C ARG A 192 13.76 -16.42 -19.23
N ARG A 193 13.13 -17.53 -19.62
CA ARG A 193 12.07 -18.23 -18.89
C ARG A 193 12.54 -19.59 -18.34
N CYS A 194 13.85 -19.81 -18.33
CA CYS A 194 14.41 -21.08 -17.86
C CYS A 194 14.14 -21.29 -16.37
N PRO A 195 13.61 -22.45 -15.93
CA PRO A 195 13.34 -22.74 -14.51
C PRO A 195 14.60 -22.70 -13.61
N THR A 196 15.79 -22.76 -14.19
CA THR A 196 17.05 -22.60 -13.47
C THR A 196 17.31 -21.16 -13.03
N ILE A 197 16.69 -20.17 -13.67
CA ILE A 197 16.86 -18.74 -13.35
C ILE A 197 15.55 -18.01 -13.07
N PHE A 198 14.42 -18.57 -13.46
CA PHE A 198 13.09 -17.98 -13.31
C PHE A 198 12.22 -18.87 -12.42
N ILE A 199 11.53 -18.25 -11.46
CA ILE A 199 10.63 -18.90 -10.52
C ILE A 199 9.21 -18.60 -10.96
N TYR A 200 8.41 -19.66 -11.08
CA TYR A 200 6.96 -19.58 -11.32
C TYR A 200 6.22 -19.80 -10.00
N ASN A 201 5.15 -19.04 -9.75
CA ASN A 201 4.31 -19.12 -8.55
C ASN A 201 5.15 -19.26 -7.26
N CYS A 202 5.99 -18.27 -7.01
CA CYS A 202 6.92 -18.29 -5.89
C CYS A 202 6.20 -18.53 -4.55
N ASN A 203 6.73 -19.45 -3.72
CA ASN A 203 6.16 -19.76 -2.41
C ASN A 203 6.19 -18.59 -1.42
N TYR A 204 6.93 -17.52 -1.72
CA TYR A 204 7.09 -16.36 -0.84
C TYR A 204 6.21 -15.19 -1.23
N CYS A 205 6.12 -14.87 -2.53
CA CYS A 205 5.31 -13.74 -3.03
C CYS A 205 4.07 -14.16 -3.83
N GLY A 206 4.05 -15.37 -4.39
CA GLY A 206 2.94 -15.88 -5.19
C GLY A 206 2.91 -15.54 -6.66
N GLY A 207 3.87 -14.76 -7.17
CA GLY A 207 4.00 -14.55 -8.61
C GLY A 207 5.33 -15.02 -9.16
N ASP A 208 5.55 -14.55 -10.38
CA ASP A 208 6.60 -15.01 -11.27
C ASP A 208 7.75 -13.99 -11.31
N HIS A 209 8.98 -14.44 -11.09
CA HIS A 209 10.14 -13.56 -11.05
C HIS A 209 11.47 -14.28 -11.27
N MET A 210 12.53 -13.52 -11.57
CA MET A 210 13.89 -14.04 -11.61
C MET A 210 14.37 -14.47 -10.22
N ARG A 211 15.20 -15.52 -10.14
CA ARG A 211 15.85 -15.93 -8.89
C ARG A 211 16.56 -14.74 -8.23
N LYS A 212 16.53 -14.70 -6.90
CA LYS A 212 17.08 -13.61 -6.07
C LYS A 212 16.42 -12.23 -6.26
N LYS A 213 15.32 -12.14 -7.01
CA LYS A 213 14.52 -10.92 -7.20
C LYS A 213 13.09 -11.10 -6.66
N CYS A 214 12.94 -11.84 -5.57
CA CYS A 214 11.63 -12.05 -4.94
C CYS A 214 11.14 -10.70 -4.38
N PRO A 215 9.95 -10.22 -4.77
CA PRO A 215 9.41 -8.97 -4.25
C PRO A 215 9.08 -8.99 -2.76
N ALA A 216 8.86 -10.17 -2.19
CA ALA A 216 8.61 -10.35 -0.76
C ALA A 216 9.89 -10.38 0.08
N PHE A 217 11.08 -10.23 -0.55
CA PHE A 217 12.35 -10.22 0.19
C PHE A 217 12.41 -9.04 1.16
N ASN A 218 12.91 -9.30 2.38
CA ASN A 218 12.93 -8.37 3.51
C ASN A 218 11.57 -7.81 3.94
N GLU A 219 10.45 -8.39 3.50
CA GLU A 219 9.14 -8.04 4.04
C GLU A 219 8.88 -8.76 5.35
N ILE A 220 8.36 -8.03 6.34
CA ILE A 220 7.87 -8.59 7.59
C ILE A 220 6.40 -8.93 7.40
N CYS A 221 6.06 -10.21 7.50
CA CYS A 221 4.68 -10.65 7.38
C CYS A 221 3.81 -10.12 8.53
N THR A 222 2.79 -9.33 8.21
CA THR A 222 1.84 -8.79 9.21
C THR A 222 1.06 -9.86 9.98
N LYS A 223 0.96 -11.09 9.44
CA LYS A 223 0.29 -12.23 10.08
C LYS A 223 1.16 -12.93 11.11
N CYS A 224 2.46 -13.09 10.84
CA CYS A 224 3.33 -13.95 11.66
C CYS A 224 4.65 -13.32 12.12
N GLN A 225 4.91 -12.08 11.73
CA GLN A 225 6.12 -11.32 12.06
C GLN A 225 7.44 -11.97 11.61
N LYS A 226 7.38 -12.97 10.72
CA LYS A 226 8.58 -13.54 10.07
C LYS A 226 8.85 -12.86 8.74
N LEU A 227 10.12 -12.90 8.33
CA LEU A 227 10.60 -12.25 7.11
C LEU A 227 10.27 -13.03 5.82
N ASN A 228 10.47 -12.35 4.69
CA ASN A 228 10.65 -12.89 3.35
C ASN A 228 9.40 -13.46 2.66
N HIS A 229 8.19 -13.17 3.12
CA HIS A 229 6.97 -13.60 2.44
C HIS A 229 5.84 -12.58 2.62
N PHE A 230 4.95 -12.54 1.63
CA PHE A 230 3.71 -11.78 1.73
C PHE A 230 2.67 -12.52 2.57
N LYS A 231 1.72 -11.77 3.13
CA LYS A 231 0.70 -12.27 4.04
C LYS A 231 -0.10 -13.44 3.46
N TRP A 232 -0.43 -13.40 2.17
CA TRP A 232 -1.20 -14.44 1.49
C TRP A 232 -0.44 -15.74 1.24
N LYS A 233 0.90 -15.73 1.37
CA LYS A 233 1.73 -16.95 1.36
C LYS A 233 2.13 -17.42 2.76
N CYS A 234 1.60 -16.79 3.81
CA CYS A 234 1.90 -17.18 5.17
C CYS A 234 1.20 -18.49 5.57
N HIS A 235 1.98 -19.55 5.77
CA HIS A 235 1.49 -20.88 6.15
C HIS A 235 1.07 -21.02 7.62
N LEU A 236 1.35 -20.01 8.46
CA LEU A 236 0.92 -20.03 9.86
C LEU A 236 -0.60 -19.89 9.96
N VAL A 237 -1.24 -20.87 10.60
CA VAL A 237 -2.68 -20.85 10.90
C VAL A 237 -2.95 -19.74 11.91
N GLN A 238 -4.13 -19.11 11.85
CA GLN A 238 -4.54 -18.12 12.84
C GLN A 238 -5.40 -18.80 13.91
N ILE A 239 -5.00 -18.67 15.18
CA ILE A 239 -5.77 -19.16 16.32
C ILE A 239 -6.75 -18.06 16.71
N ALA A 240 -8.03 -18.39 16.83
CA ALA A 240 -9.03 -17.53 17.45
C ALA A 240 -9.11 -17.82 18.96
N GLN A 241 -9.33 -16.79 19.77
CA GLN A 241 -9.57 -16.92 21.21
C GLN A 241 -8.53 -17.79 21.93
N CYS A 242 -7.24 -17.46 21.75
CA CYS A 242 -6.14 -18.23 22.33
C CYS A 242 -6.36 -18.52 23.82
N HIS A 243 -6.13 -19.77 24.24
CA HIS A 243 -6.37 -20.19 25.61
C HIS A 243 -5.55 -19.38 26.63
N PHE A 244 -4.39 -18.83 26.25
CA PHE A 244 -3.50 -18.10 27.14
C PHE A 244 -3.79 -16.60 27.24
N CYS A 245 -4.15 -15.94 26.13
CA CYS A 245 -4.36 -14.48 26.08
C CYS A 245 -5.80 -14.06 25.76
N GLY A 246 -6.64 -14.97 25.26
CA GLY A 246 -7.99 -14.70 24.79
C GLY A 246 -8.10 -13.98 23.45
N LEU A 247 -6.98 -13.51 22.87
CA LEU A 247 -6.94 -12.80 21.60
C LEU A 247 -6.72 -13.75 20.41
N SER A 248 -7.01 -13.27 19.21
CA SER A 248 -6.71 -13.98 17.96
C SER A 248 -5.30 -13.61 17.45
N HIS A 249 -4.44 -14.59 17.22
CA HIS A 249 -3.08 -14.40 16.72
C HIS A 249 -2.59 -15.62 15.93
N ALA A 250 -1.48 -15.51 15.18
CA ALA A 250 -0.91 -16.66 14.48
C ALA A 250 -0.50 -17.79 15.44
N ALA A 251 -0.59 -19.04 14.99
CA ALA A 251 -0.39 -20.27 15.74
C ALA A 251 1.07 -20.50 16.15
N SER A 252 1.58 -19.61 16.98
CA SER A 252 2.94 -19.57 17.49
C SER A 252 2.92 -19.01 18.89
N ARG A 253 3.44 -19.79 19.86
CA ARG A 253 3.52 -19.37 21.26
C ARG A 253 4.34 -18.09 21.44
N SER A 254 5.33 -17.88 20.57
CA SER A 254 6.17 -16.67 20.56
C SER A 254 5.42 -15.38 20.24
N LEU A 255 4.31 -15.48 19.49
CA LEU A 255 3.48 -14.34 19.08
C LEU A 255 2.30 -14.09 20.04
N CYS A 256 2.15 -14.92 21.07
CA CYS A 256 1.06 -14.76 22.02
C CYS A 256 1.38 -13.60 22.97
N PRO A 257 0.49 -12.58 23.10
CA PRO A 257 0.69 -11.46 24.02
C PRO A 257 0.88 -11.87 25.47
N ALA A 258 0.38 -13.05 25.85
CA ALA A 258 0.54 -13.58 27.19
C ALA A 258 1.83 -14.41 27.39
N LYS A 259 2.76 -14.44 26.43
CA LYS A 259 4.01 -15.21 26.51
C LYS A 259 4.83 -14.90 27.75
N ASP A 260 5.16 -13.65 27.92
CA ASP A 260 6.03 -13.20 29.01
C ASP A 260 5.20 -12.51 30.12
N TYR A 261 3.87 -12.66 30.07
CA TYR A 261 2.95 -12.07 31.05
C TYR A 261 2.94 -12.88 32.36
N VAL A 262 3.18 -12.20 33.49
CA VAL A 262 3.10 -12.78 34.83
C VAL A 262 1.66 -12.66 35.35
N CYS A 263 0.99 -13.79 35.56
CA CYS A 263 -0.40 -13.79 36.01
C CYS A 263 -0.54 -13.24 37.44
N SER A 264 -1.41 -12.25 37.65
CA SER A 264 -1.63 -11.64 38.96
C SER A 264 -2.27 -12.59 39.98
N ILE A 265 -3.05 -13.58 39.53
CA ILE A 265 -3.79 -14.55 40.36
C ILE A 265 -2.88 -15.67 40.87
N CYS A 266 -2.10 -16.30 39.98
CA CYS A 266 -1.31 -17.49 40.32
C CYS A 266 0.20 -17.27 40.32
N LYS A 267 0.66 -16.07 39.95
CA LYS A 267 2.07 -15.67 39.81
C LYS A 267 2.90 -16.47 38.78
N HIS A 268 2.28 -17.36 38.01
CA HIS A 268 2.94 -18.05 36.90
C HIS A 268 2.96 -17.21 35.62
N ILE A 269 4.02 -17.38 34.83
CA ILE A 269 4.19 -16.74 33.51
C ILE A 269 3.39 -17.50 32.46
N GLY A 270 2.91 -16.80 31.43
CA GLY A 270 2.45 -17.44 30.20
C GLY A 270 0.94 -17.37 29.95
N HIS A 271 0.17 -16.62 30.75
CA HIS A 271 -1.26 -16.41 30.53
C HIS A 271 -1.73 -15.14 31.24
N VAL A 272 -2.82 -14.54 30.74
CA VAL A 272 -3.47 -13.40 31.40
C VAL A 272 -4.39 -13.86 32.53
N PRO A 273 -4.71 -13.02 33.53
CA PRO A 273 -5.53 -13.41 34.68
C PRO A 273 -6.93 -13.88 34.29
N SER A 274 -7.51 -13.31 33.22
CA SER A 274 -8.82 -13.72 32.69
C SER A 274 -8.86 -15.16 32.16
N LYS A 275 -7.70 -15.76 31.89
CA LYS A 275 -7.53 -17.14 31.42
C LYS A 275 -6.84 -18.03 32.47
N CYS A 276 -6.73 -17.57 33.71
CA CYS A 276 -6.11 -18.35 34.78
C CYS A 276 -7.04 -19.44 35.29
N ASN A 277 -6.59 -20.69 35.26
CA ASN A 277 -7.35 -21.83 35.79
C ASN A 277 -7.56 -21.75 37.32
N LYS A 278 -6.73 -20.97 38.05
CA LYS A 278 -6.88 -20.75 39.50
C LYS A 278 -7.90 -19.66 39.86
N LYS A 279 -8.50 -18.97 38.88
CA LYS A 279 -9.44 -17.86 39.08
C LYS A 279 -10.70 -18.22 39.88
N PHE A 280 -11.10 -19.49 39.88
CA PHE A 280 -12.30 -19.97 40.58
C PHE A 280 -12.06 -20.36 42.05
N TYR A 281 -10.81 -20.39 42.51
CA TYR A 281 -10.47 -20.80 43.88
C TYR A 281 -10.34 -19.61 44.85
N THR A 282 -10.36 -18.37 44.36
CA THR A 282 -10.20 -17.15 45.17
C THR A 282 -11.52 -16.53 45.66
N HIS A 283 -12.67 -17.12 45.34
CA HIS A 283 -14.00 -16.62 45.74
C HIS A 283 -14.73 -17.49 46.78
N LYS A 284 -14.03 -18.42 47.44
CA LYS A 284 -14.56 -19.12 48.62
C LYS A 284 -13.97 -18.50 49.88
N HIS A 285 -14.48 -17.35 50.29
CA HIS A 285 -14.47 -16.87 51.68
C HIS A 285 -15.65 -15.94 51.87
#